data_AF-A0A1I0EBU3-F1
#
_entry.id   AF-A0A1I0EBU3-F1
#
_cell.length_a   1.000
_cell.length_b   1.000
_cell.length_c   1.000
_cell.angle_alpha   90.00
_cell.angle_beta   90.00
_cell.angle_gamma   90.00
#
_symmetry.space_group_name_H-M   'P 1'
#
loop_
_entity.id
_entity.type
_entity.pdbx_description
1 polymer ?
#
loop_
_entity_poly.entity_id
_entity_poly.type
_entity_poly.pdbx_seq_one_letter_code
_entity_poly.pdbx_strand_id
1 'polypeptide(L)'
;MEKTFLQVRTDTKDKEQASAILEELGTNLSSVVNMLLKQIILTKSIPFEIKIPHVYTSEEQITEVSASMAMEQMPLNKEDVRLLKKYQEAKDKETIRQQILGHYRETTK
;
A
#
# COMPACT_ATOMS: atom_id res chain seq x y z
N MET A 1 -15.93 -28.33 -24.62
CA MET A 1 -16.42 -27.10 -23.97
C MET A 1 -16.52 -26.03 -25.02
N GLU A 2 -17.68 -25.41 -25.18
CA GLU A 2 -17.84 -24.28 -26.10
C GLU A 2 -17.03 -23.09 -25.59
N LYS A 3 -16.37 -22.40 -26.52
CA LYS A 3 -15.59 -21.19 -26.23
C LYS A 3 -16.36 -20.01 -26.79
N THR A 4 -16.56 -18.99 -25.98
CA THR A 4 -17.24 -17.74 -26.35
C THR A 4 -16.28 -16.58 -26.18
N PHE A 5 -16.42 -15.56 -27.03
CA PHE A 5 -15.64 -14.33 -26.94
C PHE A 5 -16.21 -13.39 -25.87
N LEU A 6 -15.33 -12.78 -25.08
CA LEU A 6 -15.67 -11.69 -24.17
C LEU A 6 -15.23 -10.36 -24.81
N GLN A 7 -16.17 -9.46 -25.09
CA GLN A 7 -15.88 -8.09 -25.52
C GLN A 7 -16.08 -7.13 -24.34
N VAL A 8 -15.04 -6.34 -24.04
CA VAL A 8 -15.04 -5.35 -22.96
C VAL A 8 -14.63 -4.01 -23.55
N ARG A 9 -15.35 -2.93 -23.20
CA ARG A 9 -14.96 -1.56 -23.52
C ARG A 9 -13.91 -1.09 -22.52
N THR A 10 -12.81 -0.54 -23.00
CA THR A 10 -11.71 -0.01 -22.19
C THR A 10 -10.97 1.06 -22.97
N ASP A 11 -10.27 1.94 -22.28
CA ASP A 11 -9.35 2.89 -22.91
C ASP A 11 -8.13 2.17 -23.51
N THR A 12 -7.69 2.64 -24.68
CA THR A 12 -6.55 2.05 -25.39
C THR A 12 -5.27 2.13 -24.56
N LYS A 13 -5.05 3.27 -23.89
CA LYS A 13 -3.88 3.48 -23.04
C LYS A 13 -3.84 2.49 -21.88
N ASP A 14 -4.96 2.30 -21.18
CA ASP A 14 -5.06 1.38 -20.06
C ASP A 14 -4.82 -0.07 -20.51
N LYS A 15 -5.34 -0.44 -21.68
CA LYS A 15 -5.11 -1.77 -22.28
C LYS A 15 -3.63 -2.01 -22.58
N GLU A 16 -2.95 -1.05 -23.19
CA GLU A 16 -1.53 -1.15 -23.51
C GLU A 16 -0.68 -1.24 -22.23
N GLN A 17 -0.94 -0.38 -21.24
CA GLN A 17 -0.23 -0.41 -19.97
C GLN A 17 -0.44 -1.73 -19.22
N ALA A 18 -1.68 -2.21 -19.13
CA ALA A 18 -1.98 -3.48 -18.50
C ALA A 18 -1.31 -4.65 -19.23
N SER A 19 -1.30 -4.63 -20.57
CA SER A 19 -0.66 -5.70 -21.36
C SER A 19 0.83 -5.77 -21.12
N ALA A 20 1.53 -4.63 -21.12
CA ALA A 20 2.97 -4.58 -20.84
C ALA A 20 3.31 -5.14 -19.45
N ILE A 21 2.56 -4.73 -18.41
CA ILE A 21 2.75 -5.24 -17.05
C ILE A 21 2.53 -6.75 -16.98
N LEU A 22 1.48 -7.26 -17.63
CA LEU A 22 1.17 -8.68 -17.61
C LEU A 22 2.20 -9.52 -18.38
N GLU A 23 2.76 -9.00 -19.46
CA GLU A 23 3.85 -9.64 -20.21
C GLU A 23 5.11 -9.76 -19.36
N GLU A 24 5.48 -8.71 -18.62
CA GLU A 24 6.59 -8.76 -17.64
C GLU A 24 6.36 -9.81 -16.55
N LEU A 25 5.11 -10.04 -16.16
CA LEU A 25 4.70 -11.09 -15.21
C LEU A 25 4.60 -12.49 -15.86
N GLY A 26 4.90 -12.63 -17.15
CA GLY A 26 4.87 -13.90 -17.88
C GLY A 26 3.46 -14.39 -18.23
N THR A 27 2.49 -13.48 -18.33
CA THR A 27 1.09 -13.80 -18.67
C THR A 27 0.53 -12.83 -19.71
N ASN A 28 -0.74 -12.99 -20.07
CA ASN A 28 -1.44 -12.11 -21.00
C ASN A 28 -2.85 -11.77 -20.52
N LEU A 29 -3.43 -10.73 -21.13
CA LEU A 29 -4.74 -10.22 -20.74
C LEU A 29 -5.83 -11.29 -20.76
N SER A 30 -5.87 -12.14 -21.80
CA SER A 30 -6.88 -13.20 -21.92
C SER A 30 -6.77 -14.26 -20.82
N SER A 31 -5.54 -14.61 -20.43
CA SER A 31 -5.29 -15.60 -19.38
C SER A 31 -5.72 -15.05 -18.02
N VAL A 32 -5.37 -13.80 -17.73
CA VAL A 32 -5.75 -13.13 -16.47
C VAL A 32 -7.26 -12.92 -16.39
N VAL A 33 -7.92 -12.51 -17.47
CA VAL A 33 -9.39 -12.39 -17.51
C VAL A 33 -10.05 -13.74 -17.20
N ASN A 34 -9.56 -14.84 -17.78
CA ASN A 34 -10.07 -16.18 -17.47
C ASN A 34 -9.83 -16.57 -16.00
N MET A 35 -8.68 -16.19 -15.42
CA MET A 35 -8.40 -16.42 -14.00
C MET A 35 -9.35 -15.62 -13.11
N LEU A 36 -9.62 -14.36 -13.42
CA LEU A 36 -10.56 -13.52 -12.68
C LEU A 36 -11.98 -14.11 -12.69
N LEU A 37 -12.44 -14.60 -13.84
CA LEU A 37 -13.74 -15.29 -13.94
C LEU A 37 -13.78 -16.54 -13.05
N LYS A 38 -12.71 -17.34 -13.05
CA LYS A 38 -12.61 -18.52 -12.16
C LYS A 38 -12.60 -18.10 -10.69
N GLN A 39 -11.91 -17.03 -10.33
CA GLN A 39 -11.87 -16.53 -8.96
C GLN A 39 -13.28 -16.14 -8.48
N ILE A 40 -14.03 -15.39 -9.29
CA ILE A 40 -15.42 -15.02 -8.98
C ILE A 40 -16.29 -16.26 -8.77
N ILE A 41 -16.15 -17.27 -9.64
CA ILE A 41 -16.91 -18.52 -9.54
C ILE A 41 -16.59 -19.26 -8.24
N LEU A 42 -15.31 -19.29 -7.84
CA LEU A 42 -14.83 -19.99 -6.65
C LEU A 42 -15.24 -19.28 -5.36
N THR A 43 -15.03 -17.96 -5.27
CA THR A 43 -15.25 -17.19 -4.04
C THR A 43 -16.66 -16.66 -3.89
N LYS A 44 -17.46 -16.70 -4.96
CA LYS A 44 -18.80 -16.05 -5.03
C LYS A 44 -18.74 -14.57 -4.66
N SER A 45 -17.62 -13.92 -4.99
CA SER A 45 -17.36 -12.51 -4.68
C SER A 45 -16.57 -11.83 -5.79
N ILE A 46 -16.47 -10.50 -5.72
CA ILE A 46 -15.58 -9.74 -6.60
C ILE A 46 -14.12 -10.03 -6.19
N PRO A 47 -13.20 -10.29 -7.14
CA PRO A 47 -11.87 -10.84 -6.85
C PRO A 47 -10.87 -9.75 -6.44
N PHE A 48 -11.36 -8.72 -5.76
CA PHE A 48 -10.62 -7.64 -5.14
C PHE A 48 -11.51 -6.99 -4.07
N GLU A 49 -10.88 -6.32 -3.12
CA GLU A 49 -11.60 -5.66 -2.03
C GLU A 49 -12.31 -4.41 -2.54
N ILE A 50 -13.61 -4.30 -2.26
CA ILE A 50 -14.40 -3.11 -2.58
C ILE A 50 -14.48 -2.27 -1.31
N LYS A 51 -13.54 -1.33 -1.20
CA LYS A 51 -13.55 -0.32 -0.15
C LYS A 51 -13.36 1.05 -0.74
N ILE A 52 -14.04 2.02 -0.15
CA ILE A 52 -13.60 3.41 -0.28
C ILE A 52 -12.27 3.46 0.46
N PRO A 53 -11.16 3.81 -0.19
CA PRO A 53 -9.88 3.89 0.50
C PRO A 53 -10.03 4.87 1.65
N HIS A 54 -9.99 4.35 2.87
CA HIS A 54 -9.90 5.18 4.06
C HIS A 54 -8.46 5.68 4.09
N VAL A 55 -8.27 6.89 3.56
CA VAL A 55 -7.00 7.58 3.69
C VAL A 55 -6.96 8.04 5.13
N TYR A 56 -6.33 7.24 5.99
CA TYR A 56 -6.06 7.67 7.36
C TYR A 56 -5.41 9.05 7.29
N THR A 57 -6.04 10.01 7.96
CA THR A 57 -5.41 11.30 8.16
C THR A 57 -4.10 11.09 8.92
N SER A 58 -3.12 11.96 8.72
CA SER A 58 -1.87 11.88 9.49
C SER A 58 -2.13 11.88 11.01
N GLU A 59 -3.23 12.49 11.45
CA GLU A 59 -3.64 12.49 12.86
C GLU A 59 -4.16 11.13 13.35
N GLU A 60 -4.99 10.44 12.55
CA GLU A 60 -5.45 9.09 12.89
C GLU A 60 -4.29 8.09 12.93
N GLN A 61 -3.35 8.19 11.98
CA GLN A 61 -2.12 7.36 11.98
C GLN A 61 -1.29 7.58 13.25
N ILE A 62 -1.09 8.84 13.64
CA ILE A 62 -0.34 9.19 14.85
C ILE A 62 -1.08 8.67 16.09
N THR A 63 -2.40 8.78 16.12
CA THR A 63 -3.21 8.36 17.26
C THR A 63 -3.11 6.85 17.47
N GLU A 64 -3.31 6.05 16.42
CA GLU A 64 -3.19 4.58 16.50
C GLU A 64 -1.79 4.13 16.91
N VAL A 65 -0.75 4.72 16.31
CA VAL A 65 0.64 4.38 16.66
C VAL A 65 0.95 4.79 18.10
N SER A 66 0.53 5.98 18.53
CA SER A 66 0.75 6.43 19.92
C SER A 66 0.06 5.53 20.94
N ALA A 67 -1.16 5.08 20.66
CA ALA A 67 -1.89 4.16 21.50
C ALA A 67 -1.18 2.79 21.58
N SER A 68 -0.75 2.25 20.44
CA SER A 68 -0.03 0.97 20.38
C SER A 68 1.29 1.03 21.14
N MET A 69 2.06 2.11 20.96
CA MET A 69 3.34 2.32 21.65
C MET A 69 3.15 2.50 23.17
N ALA A 70 2.06 3.15 23.60
CA ALA A 70 1.72 3.28 25.02
C ALA A 70 1.33 1.94 25.67
N MET A 71 0.67 1.03 24.93
CA MET A 71 0.38 -0.34 25.42
C MET A 71 1.66 -1.12 25.70
N GLU A 72 2.69 -0.92 24.88
CA GLU A 72 4.03 -1.51 25.05
C GLU A 72 4.89 -0.74 26.07
N GLN A 73 4.31 0.18 26.85
CA GLN A 73 5.01 1.02 27.84
C GLN A 73 6.09 1.93 27.25
N MET A 74 5.99 2.26 25.96
CA MET A 74 6.91 3.16 25.24
C MET A 74 6.15 4.37 24.66
N PRO A 75 5.54 5.24 25.48
CA PRO A 75 4.68 6.31 24.98
C PRO A 75 5.48 7.31 24.11
N LEU A 76 4.94 7.63 22.93
CA LEU A 76 5.51 8.66 22.06
C LEU A 76 5.29 10.05 22.67
N ASN A 77 6.36 10.84 22.76
CA ASN A 77 6.29 12.24 23.14
C ASN A 77 6.05 13.14 21.91
N LYS A 78 5.80 14.44 22.15
CA LYS A 78 5.52 15.41 21.07
C LYS A 78 6.69 15.60 20.11
N GLU A 79 7.92 15.47 20.60
CA GLU A 79 9.14 15.59 19.80
C GLU A 79 9.32 14.37 18.90
N ASP A 80 9.03 13.17 19.39
CA ASP A 80 9.05 11.92 18.62
C ASP A 80 8.09 12.01 17.43
N VAL A 81 6.85 12.46 17.68
CA VAL A 81 5.85 12.67 16.62
C VAL A 81 6.33 13.72 15.60
N ARG A 82 7.00 14.80 16.05
CA ARG A 82 7.56 15.82 15.15
C ARG A 82 8.69 15.25 14.28
N LEU A 83 9.56 14.43 14.84
CA LEU A 83 10.65 13.77 14.10
C LEU A 83 10.09 12.78 13.07
N LEU A 84 9.06 12.02 13.43
CA LEU A 84 8.36 11.11 12.52
C LEU A 84 7.70 11.85 11.35
N LYS A 85 7.05 13.00 11.60
CA LYS A 85 6.51 13.86 10.53
C LYS A 85 7.60 14.34 9.58
N LYS A 86 8.73 14.84 10.10
CA LYS A 86 9.88 15.25 9.28
C LYS A 86 10.46 14.10 8.46
N TYR A 87 10.52 12.89 9.03
CA TYR A 87 10.97 11.70 8.32
C TYR A 87 10.01 11.30 7.18
N GLN A 88 8.71 11.40 7.40
CA GLN A 88 7.69 11.10 6.39
C GLN A 88 7.76 12.06 5.19
N GLU A 89 8.00 13.36 5.44
CA GLU A 89 8.06 14.42 4.43
C GLU A 89 9.40 14.48 3.68
N ALA A 90 10.44 13.83 4.20
CA ALA A 90 11.78 13.88 3.63
C ALA A 90 11.90 13.07 2.32
N LYS A 91 12.50 13.67 1.30
CA LYS A 91 12.87 12.98 0.05
C LYS A 91 14.00 11.96 0.27
N ASP A 92 14.95 12.28 1.14
CA ASP A 92 16.03 11.40 1.56
C ASP A 92 15.79 10.91 2.99
N LYS A 93 15.27 9.69 3.07
CA LYS A 93 14.86 9.06 4.34
C LYS A 93 16.06 8.57 5.14
N GLU A 94 17.15 8.18 4.49
CA GLU A 94 18.29 7.56 5.18
C GLU A 94 19.05 8.60 5.99
N THR A 95 19.29 9.79 5.43
CA THR A 95 19.97 10.88 6.14
C THR A 95 19.20 11.32 7.39
N ILE A 96 17.88 11.50 7.29
CA ILE A 96 17.03 11.88 8.42
C ILE A 96 16.99 10.75 9.47
N ARG A 97 16.93 9.48 9.04
CA ARG A 97 16.99 8.33 9.95
C ARG A 97 18.26 8.36 10.81
N GLN A 98 19.42 8.60 10.19
CA GLN A 98 20.69 8.66 10.91
C GLN A 98 20.75 9.81 11.91
N GLN A 99 20.21 10.98 11.56
CA GLN A 99 20.10 12.12 12.48
C GLN A 99 19.21 11.83 13.69
N ILE A 100 18.05 11.19 13.45
CA ILE A 100 17.12 10.80 14.52
C ILE A 100 17.78 9.78 15.45
N LEU A 101 18.41 8.74 14.90
CA LEU A 101 19.11 7.72 15.71
C LEU A 101 20.30 8.31 16.48
N GLY A 102 20.99 9.29 15.93
CA GLY A 102 22.03 10.06 16.63
C GLY A 102 21.48 10.78 17.86
N HIS A 103 20.37 11.50 17.70
CA HIS A 103 19.70 12.23 18.78
C HIS A 103 19.32 11.30 19.96
N TYR A 104 18.76 10.11 19.70
CA TYR A 104 18.41 9.17 20.78
C TYR A 104 19.62 8.52 21.46
N ARG A 105 20.74 8.35 20.74
CA ARG A 105 21.99 7.85 21.34
C ARG A 105 22.61 8.84 22.32
N GLU A 106 22.45 10.14 22.07
CA GLU A 106 22.95 11.20 22.94
C GLU A 106 22.09 11.39 24.20
N THR A 107 20.77 11.17 24.12
CA THR A 107 19.87 11.32 25.27
C THR A 107 19.86 10.13 26.24
N THR A 108 20.49 9.01 25.89
CA THR A 108 20.57 7.78 26.73
C THR A 108 21.88 7.69 27.53
N LYS A 109 22.68 8.77 27.55
CA LYS A 109 23.99 8.85 28.22
C LYS A 109 23.94 9.84 29.38
#